data_AF-A0A8J3MC39-F1
#
_entry.id   AF-A0A8J3MC39-F1
#
_cell.length_a   1.000
_cell.length_b   1.000
_cell.length_c   1.000
_cell.angle_alpha   90.00
_cell.angle_beta   90.00
_cell.angle_gamma   90.00
#
_symmetry.space_group_name_H-M   'P 1'
#
loop_
_entity.id
_entity.type
_entity.pdbx_description
1 polymer ?
#
loop_
_entity_poly.entity_id
_entity_poly.type
_entity_poly.pdbx_seq_one_letter_code
_entity_poly.pdbx_strand_id
1 'polypeptide(L)' 'MRRLSVVSRILPLAWLAPDIAAAILAGHQPAELSAKRLRDLPDLPLDRATERRVLGFPAR' A
#
# COMPACT_ATOMS: atom_id res chain seq x y z
N MET A 1 15.60 -0.53 18.43
CA MET A 1 15.68 -0.89 16.99
C MET A 1 14.96 -2.21 16.75
N ARG A 2 13.65 -2.21 16.45
CA ARG A 2 12.92 -3.47 16.15
C ARG A 2 13.22 -3.89 14.72
N ARG A 3 13.98 -4.96 14.53
CA ARG A 3 14.10 -5.63 13.22
C ARG A 3 12.79 -6.38 12.98
N LEU A 4 11.89 -5.80 12.20
CA LEU A 4 10.70 -6.49 11.72
C LEU A 4 11.14 -7.61 10.76
N SER A 5 10.77 -8.85 11.07
CA SER A 5 11.00 -10.02 10.22
C SER A 5 10.39 -9.78 8.84
N VAL A 6 10.95 -10.35 7.77
CA VAL A 6 10.49 -10.16 6.38
C VAL A 6 8.98 -10.42 6.24
N VAL A 7 8.45 -11.35 7.03
CA VAL A 7 7.02 -11.68 7.11
C VAL A 7 6.16 -10.48 7.54
N SER A 8 6.61 -9.69 8.52
CA SER A 8 5.90 -8.46 8.94
C SER A 8 5.92 -7.37 7.87
N ARG A 9 6.82 -7.42 6.88
CA ARG A 9 6.85 -6.48 5.74
C ARG A 9 5.95 -6.92 4.58
N ILE A 10 5.57 -8.21 4.53
CA ILE A 10 4.71 -8.76 3.49
C ILE A 10 3.23 -8.64 3.89
N LEU A 11 2.92 -8.73 5.19
CA LEU A 11 1.54 -8.68 5.69
C LEU A 11 0.75 -7.45 5.20
N PRO A 12 1.29 -6.22 5.21
CA PRO A 12 0.59 -5.04 4.68
C PRO A 12 0.24 -5.18 3.19
N LEU A 13 1.11 -5.83 2.40
CA LEU A 13 0.86 -6.03 0.98
C LEU A 13 -0.28 -7.00 0.71
N ALA A 14 -0.59 -7.91 1.63
CA ALA A 14 -1.72 -8.83 1.51
C ALA A 14 -3.08 -8.11 1.61
N TRP A 15 -3.13 -6.90 2.17
CA TRP A 15 -4.35 -6.10 2.27
C TRP A 15 -4.60 -5.18 1.08
N LEU A 16 -3.63 -4.99 0.19
CA LEU A 16 -3.79 -4.18 -1.01
C LEU A 16 -4.94 -4.67 -1.87
N ALA A 17 -5.76 -3.73 -2.34
CA ALA A 17 -6.76 -4.05 -3.35
C ALA A 17 -6.08 -4.61 -4.61
N PRO A 18 -6.69 -5.61 -5.28
CA PRO A 18 -6.08 -6.26 -6.44
C PRO A 18 -5.82 -5.29 -7.60
N ASP A 19 -6.65 -4.26 -7.79
CA ASP A 19 -6.44 -3.24 -8.81
C ASP A 19 -5.29 -2.28 -8.46
N ILE A 20 -5.11 -1.96 -7.18
CA ILE A 20 -3.98 -1.16 -6.70
C ILE A 20 -2.67 -1.94 -6.85
N ALA A 21 -2.65 -3.22 -6.48
CA ALA A 21 -1.49 -4.09 -6.68
C ALA A 21 -1.13 -4.19 -8.17
N ALA A 22 -2.13 -4.35 -9.05
CA ALA A 22 -1.92 -4.34 -10.49
C ALA A 22 -1.36 -3.00 -11.00
N ALA A 23 -1.87 -1.86 -10.50
CA ALA A 23 -1.36 -0.54 -10.87
C ALA A 23 0.09 -0.32 -10.42
N ILE A 24 0.46 -0.78 -9.22
CA ILE A 24 1.85 -0.75 -8.73
C ILE A 24 2.76 -1.59 -9.63
N LEU A 25 2.37 -2.83 -9.93
CA LEU A 25 3.14 -3.73 -10.80
C LEU A 25 3.26 -3.20 -12.23
N ALA A 26 2.24 -2.48 -12.72
CA ALA A 26 2.25 -1.83 -14.04
C ALA A 26 3.00 -0.48 -14.05
N GLY A 27 3.48 0.01 -12.91
CA GLY A 27 4.15 1.31 -12.81
C GLY A 27 3.21 2.53 -12.86
N HIS A 28 1.91 2.32 -12.68
CA HIS A 28 0.87 3.36 -12.62
C HIS A 28 0.54 3.81 -11.19
N GLN A 29 1.47 3.60 -10.26
CA GLN A 29 1.34 4.10 -8.90
C GLN A 29 1.50 5.63 -8.84
N PRO A 30 0.82 6.33 -7.91
CA PRO A 30 1.02 7.75 -7.67
C PRO A 30 2.50 8.08 -7.41
N ALA A 31 2.96 9.24 -7.85
CA ALA A 31 4.36 9.65 -7.71
C ALA A 31 4.81 9.73 -6.24
N GLU A 32 3.90 10.03 -5.32
CA GLU A 32 4.20 10.05 -3.89
C GLU A 32 4.15 8.66 -3.23
N LEU A 33 3.77 7.60 -3.96
CA LEU A 33 3.70 6.24 -3.45
C LEU A 33 5.01 5.49 -3.70
N SER A 34 5.76 5.25 -2.62
CA SER A 34 7.01 4.49 -2.65
C SER A 34 6.94 3.25 -1.76
N ALA A 35 7.83 2.28 -2.00
CA ALA A 35 7.99 1.12 -1.13
C ALA A 35 8.39 1.48 0.31
N LYS A 36 8.93 2.69 0.54
CA LYS A 36 9.15 3.22 1.89
C LYS A 36 7.83 3.68 2.49
N ARG A 37 7.07 4.52 1.79
CA ARG A 37 5.77 5.01 2.24
C ARG A 37 4.79 3.87 2.54
N LEU A 38 4.74 2.84 1.70
CA LEU A 38 3.92 1.63 1.94
C LEU A 38 4.28 0.90 3.24
N ARG A 39 5.57 0.88 3.62
CA ARG A 39 6.05 0.23 4.85
C ARG A 39 5.85 1.07 6.10
N ASP A 40 5.81 2.39 5.94
CA ASP A 40 5.62 3.34 7.04
C ASP A 40 4.13 3.53 7.37
N LEU A 41 3.22 2.94 6.58
CA LEU A 41 1.79 2.91 6.90
C LEU A 41 1.56 1.98 8.09
N PRO A 42 0.97 2.48 9.20
CA PRO A 42 0.77 1.70 10.42
C PRO A 42 -0.24 0.55 10.21
N ASP A 43 -1.30 0.79 9.44
CA ASP A 43 -2.28 -0.20 8.99
C ASP A 43 -2.92 0.28 7.66
N LEU A 44 -3.19 -0.64 6.75
CA LEU A 44 -3.94 -0.34 5.53
C LEU A 44 -5.44 -0.32 5.84
N PRO A 45 -6.18 0.75 5.47
CA PRO A 45 -7.62 0.79 5.67
C PRO A 45 -8.29 -0.38 4.98
N LEU A 46 -9.18 -1.09 5.69
CA LEU A 46 -10.01 -2.15 5.08
C LEU A 46 -11.04 -1.58 4.10
N ASP A 47 -11.47 -0.34 4.33
CA ASP A 47 -12.33 0.39 3.40
C ASP A 47 -11.54 0.82 2.16
N ARG A 48 -12.03 0.40 0.98
CA ARG A 48 -11.34 0.59 -0.29
C ARG A 48 -11.29 2.05 -0.73
N ALA A 49 -12.32 2.85 -0.44
CA ALA A 49 -12.30 4.27 -0.77
C ALA A 49 -11.24 5.01 0.09
N THR A 50 -11.13 4.64 1.36
CA THR A 50 -10.15 5.19 2.29
C THR A 50 -8.74 4.73 1.95
N GLU A 51 -8.55 3.45 1.61
CA GLU A 51 -7.26 2.90 1.14
C GLU A 51 -6.72 3.70 -0.06
N ARG A 52 -7.57 3.92 -1.07
CA ARG A 52 -7.19 4.70 -2.26
C ARG A 52 -6.77 6.10 -1.90
N ARG A 53 -7.55 6.80 -1.05
CA ARG A 53 -7.21 8.17 -0.61
C ARG A 53 -5.88 8.21 0.14
N VAL A 54 -5.63 7.27 1.04
CA VAL A 54 -4.38 7.18 1.82
C VAL A 54 -3.17 6.91 0.91
N LEU A 55 -3.37 6.06 -0.11
CA LEU A 55 -2.33 5.69 -1.06
C LEU A 55 -2.16 6.70 -2.22
N GLY A 56 -3.03 7.72 -2.31
CA GLY A 56 -3.00 8.74 -3.37
C GLY A 56 -3.63 8.29 -4.69
N PHE A 57 -4.36 7.18 -4.71
CA PHE A 57 -5.15 6.76 -5.86
C PHE A 57 -6.44 7.58 -5.98
N PRO A 58 -6.92 7.86 -7.20
CA PRO A 58 -8.19 8.54 -7.40
C PRO A 58 -9.33 7.70 -6.79
N ALA A 59 -10.20 8.35 -6.02
CA ALA A 59 -11.46 7.75 -5.57
C ALA A 59 -12.30 7.49 -6.83
N ARG A 60 -12.48 6.22 -7.19
CA ARG A 60 -13.27 5.80 -8.34
C ARG A 60 -14.59 5.27 -7.86
#